data_AF-A0A812VD47-F1
#
_entry.id   AF-A0A812VD47-F1
#
_cell.length_a   1.000
_cell.length_b   1.000
_cell.length_c   1.000
_cell.angle_alpha   90.00
_cell.angle_beta   90.00
_cell.angle_gamma   90.00
#
_symmetry.space_group_name_H-M   'P 1'
#
loop_
_entity.id
_entity.type
_entity.pdbx_description
1 polymer ?
#
loop_
_entity_poly.entity_id
_entity_poly.type
_entity_poly.pdbx_seq_one_letter_code
_entity_poly.pdbx_strand_id
1 'polypeptide(L)'
;MEKSRTWQKYAAKRAQLRSRQQVGLVEQHPELFAPLETDVNEVYLWHGTHIRSAFAIAHEDFKMGMAGSNGTMYGKGIYFAENSTKADEYARDEPHGFYQDVFALLLCRVCLGKFLYSEERLDTAGDMAEAGTIDSTVGDRTRTANTFREFAAYHPDQVYPEYVVLYSRRPKAVAPEPFKFSLAPLHAQLPIYWQHFHVNPQVDSFEVQYGVRHASRALLEQLAQACYPGRVGDPVISARRIEMSSLWNRYVQFKKRLRDELDASGRSAFASPELLESRGLHAGRCSSTRRAHTLPAGVVQTTISADSLEGDLQEHLLWHGTSRKSAEAIVRADFRVPKDVKNGVRFGCGLYFAEDVGKSLTYAPVNTSSDGRTNSQFLLLCRVLCGQMHYTSERYDLDAVTSAHKVGKHSVLANPLREGPREVIIWHAMQASCYYSSMETLLIRNLGRFQSISRPQSNIILIGTPPRQGTPNFRKAPRTSQF
;
A
#
# COMPACT_ATOMS: atom_id res chain seq x y z
N MET A 1 -1.26 15.63 1.30
CA MET A 1 -1.92 15.00 2.47
C MET A 1 -3.23 15.71 2.89
N GLU A 2 -3.54 16.92 2.40
CA GLU A 2 -4.63 17.79 2.89
C GLU A 2 -6.09 17.43 2.49
N LYS A 3 -6.38 16.19 2.06
CA LYS A 3 -7.73 15.80 1.58
C LYS A 3 -8.29 14.53 2.26
N SER A 4 -7.82 14.19 3.45
CA SER A 4 -8.38 13.06 4.21
C SER A 4 -9.69 13.45 4.91
N ARG A 5 -10.60 12.48 5.11
CA ARG A 5 -11.84 12.67 5.88
C ARG A 5 -11.54 13.15 7.30
N THR A 6 -10.45 12.66 7.90
CA THR A 6 -9.97 13.07 9.23
C THR A 6 -9.60 14.55 9.25
N TRP A 7 -8.85 15.03 8.24
CA TRP A 7 -8.53 16.45 8.11
C TRP A 7 -9.79 17.31 7.96
N GLN A 8 -10.78 16.86 7.18
CA GLN A 8 -12.04 17.60 7.00
C GLN A 8 -12.84 17.71 8.30
N LYS A 9 -12.95 16.62 9.06
CA LYS A 9 -13.60 16.62 10.37
C LYS A 9 -12.86 17.53 11.37
N TYR A 10 -11.54 17.39 11.43
CA TYR A 10 -10.67 18.22 12.24
C TYR A 10 -10.81 19.70 11.88
N ALA A 11 -10.76 20.06 10.60
CA ALA A 11 -10.92 21.43 10.14
C ALA A 11 -12.33 21.99 10.44
N ALA A 12 -13.38 21.18 10.29
CA ALA A 12 -14.74 21.56 10.65
C ALA A 12 -14.88 21.79 12.16
N LYS A 13 -14.32 20.90 12.99
CA LYS A 13 -14.30 21.06 14.44
C LYS A 13 -13.49 22.28 14.86
N ARG A 14 -12.34 22.50 14.24
CA ARG A 14 -11.50 23.69 14.41
C ARG A 14 -12.30 24.98 14.12
N ALA A 15 -13.02 25.03 13.00
CA ALA A 15 -13.89 26.15 12.68
C ALA A 15 -15.03 26.36 13.70
N GLN A 16 -15.61 25.28 14.23
CA GLN A 16 -16.62 25.36 15.30
C GLN A 16 -16.04 25.98 16.58
N LEU A 17 -14.85 25.53 16.99
CA LEU A 17 -14.19 25.95 18.24
C LEU A 17 -13.75 27.42 18.21
N ARG A 18 -13.47 27.99 17.02
CA ARG A 18 -13.12 29.42 16.86
C ARG A 18 -14.14 30.40 17.46
N SER A 19 -15.39 29.97 17.61
CA SER A 19 -16.42 30.80 18.25
C SER A 19 -16.25 30.98 19.78
N ARG A 20 -15.25 30.34 20.40
CA ARG A 20 -15.03 30.28 21.87
C ARG A 20 -13.57 30.61 22.21
N GLN A 21 -13.25 31.86 22.58
CA GLN A 21 -11.87 32.41 22.66
C GLN A 21 -11.12 32.21 24.02
N GLN A 22 -9.80 31.94 23.94
CA GLN A 22 -8.69 32.27 24.89
C GLN A 22 -7.32 32.00 24.20
N VAL A 23 -6.18 32.65 24.56
CA VAL A 23 -4.93 32.69 23.74
C VAL A 23 -3.60 32.41 24.50
N GLY A 24 -2.67 31.62 23.89
CA GLY A 24 -1.20 31.87 23.87
C GLY A 24 -0.24 30.73 24.27
N LEU A 25 0.66 30.24 23.36
CA LEU A 25 1.96 29.60 23.73
C LEU A 25 3.03 29.30 22.62
N VAL A 26 2.79 29.34 21.30
CA VAL A 26 3.64 28.61 20.30
C VAL A 26 4.25 29.47 19.15
N GLU A 27 5.15 30.41 19.45
CA GLU A 27 5.75 31.30 18.41
C GLU A 27 7.20 30.96 17.99
N GLN A 28 7.80 29.86 18.47
CA GLN A 28 9.27 29.71 18.44
C GLN A 28 9.88 28.91 17.26
N HIS A 29 9.11 28.12 16.49
CA HIS A 29 9.63 27.27 15.39
C HIS A 29 8.68 27.11 14.17
N PRO A 30 8.38 28.18 13.41
CA PRO A 30 7.40 28.18 12.32
C PRO A 30 7.81 27.36 11.07
N GLU A 31 9.07 26.98 10.93
CA GLU A 31 9.62 26.28 9.75
C GLU A 31 9.46 24.75 9.77
N LEU A 32 9.25 24.16 10.96
CA LEU A 32 9.14 22.71 11.13
C LEU A 32 7.68 22.22 11.13
N PHE A 33 6.74 23.10 11.45
CA PHE A 33 5.35 22.77 11.68
C PHE A 33 4.43 23.76 10.96
N ALA A 34 3.29 23.28 10.46
CA ALA A 34 2.27 24.18 9.94
C ALA A 34 1.82 25.16 11.03
N PRO A 35 1.46 26.42 10.69
CA PRO A 35 0.97 27.37 11.67
C PRO A 35 -0.18 26.78 12.50
N LEU A 36 -0.05 26.91 13.82
CA LEU A 36 -1.10 26.57 14.76
C LEU A 36 -2.06 27.75 14.90
N GLU A 37 -3.35 27.44 15.01
CA GLU A 37 -4.40 28.44 15.19
C GLU A 37 -4.52 28.78 16.68
N THR A 38 -3.91 29.90 17.07
CA THR A 38 -3.85 30.34 18.47
C THR A 38 -5.22 30.72 19.05
N ASP A 39 -6.19 31.07 18.19
CA ASP A 39 -7.55 31.46 18.58
C ASP A 39 -8.39 30.31 19.14
N VAL A 40 -8.00 29.06 18.87
CA VAL A 40 -8.64 27.85 19.40
C VAL A 40 -7.76 27.06 20.37
N ASN A 41 -6.69 27.67 20.87
CA ASN A 41 -5.67 26.99 21.69
C ASN A 41 -5.18 25.71 21.00
N GLU A 42 -4.84 25.80 19.72
CA GLU A 42 -4.27 24.69 18.99
C GLU A 42 -2.82 24.44 19.44
N VAL A 43 -2.51 23.22 19.86
CA VAL A 43 -1.19 22.85 20.40
C VAL A 43 -0.71 21.51 19.87
N TYR A 44 0.61 21.31 19.87
CA TYR A 44 1.21 20.01 19.68
C TYR A 44 1.31 19.25 20.99
N LEU A 45 0.78 18.04 21.04
CA LEU A 45 0.84 17.18 22.22
C LEU A 45 1.19 15.74 21.83
N TRP A 46 1.88 15.05 22.74
CA TRP A 46 2.29 13.66 22.60
C TRP A 46 1.24 12.71 23.17
N HIS A 47 0.99 11.61 22.45
CA HIS A 47 0.21 10.49 22.94
C HIS A 47 1.02 9.20 22.84
N GLY A 48 1.35 8.59 23.98
CA GLY A 48 2.03 7.30 24.02
C GLY A 48 1.06 6.15 24.04
N THR A 49 1.33 5.12 23.24
CA THR A 49 0.50 3.92 23.16
C THR A 49 1.31 2.75 22.62
N HIS A 50 0.69 1.59 22.48
CA HIS A 50 1.32 0.47 21.78
C HIS A 50 1.35 0.72 20.27
N ILE A 51 2.37 0.22 19.59
CA ILE A 51 2.59 0.49 18.16
C ILE A 51 1.38 0.17 17.26
N ARG A 52 0.66 -0.92 17.52
CA ARG A 52 -0.54 -1.28 16.76
C ARG A 52 -1.68 -0.30 16.98
N SER A 53 -1.84 0.23 18.18
CA SER A 53 -2.78 1.33 18.45
C SER A 53 -2.38 2.60 17.75
N ALA A 54 -1.09 2.95 17.76
CA ALA A 54 -0.61 4.14 17.05
C ALA A 54 -0.95 4.05 15.55
N PHE A 55 -0.73 2.88 14.94
CA PHE A 55 -1.15 2.61 13.57
C PHE A 55 -2.67 2.62 13.39
N ALA A 56 -3.44 1.96 14.26
CA ALA A 56 -4.90 1.96 14.21
C ALA A 56 -5.45 3.39 14.28
N ILE A 57 -4.95 4.22 15.19
CA ILE A 57 -5.33 5.64 15.35
C ILE A 57 -4.97 6.44 14.10
N ALA A 58 -3.77 6.25 13.54
CA ALA A 58 -3.35 6.95 12.34
C ALA A 58 -4.26 6.66 11.11
N HIS A 59 -4.93 5.50 11.09
CA HIS A 59 -5.80 5.10 9.97
C HIS A 59 -7.29 5.27 10.24
N GLU A 60 -7.75 4.97 11.46
CA GLU A 60 -9.17 4.91 11.83
C GLU A 60 -9.61 6.01 12.80
N ASP A 61 -8.68 6.89 13.20
CA ASP A 61 -8.87 7.93 14.22
C ASP A 61 -8.92 7.38 15.66
N PHE A 62 -8.93 8.26 16.65
CA PHE A 62 -9.10 7.89 18.05
C PHE A 62 -10.50 7.32 18.32
N LYS A 63 -10.58 6.16 18.97
CA LYS A 63 -11.84 5.51 19.37
C LYS A 63 -12.17 5.81 20.84
N MET A 64 -13.18 6.64 21.09
CA MET A 64 -13.61 7.01 22.45
C MET A 64 -14.03 5.80 23.31
N GLY A 65 -14.43 4.68 22.70
CA GLY A 65 -14.73 3.43 23.42
C GLY A 65 -13.53 2.88 24.22
N MET A 66 -12.30 3.22 23.82
CA MET A 66 -11.05 2.78 24.45
C MET A 66 -10.52 3.79 25.50
N ALA A 67 -11.12 4.97 25.59
CA ALA A 67 -10.73 6.02 26.52
C ALA A 67 -10.95 5.58 27.98
N GLY A 68 -9.97 5.85 28.83
CA GLY A 68 -10.03 5.59 30.28
C GLY A 68 -9.63 4.18 30.74
N SER A 69 -9.16 3.33 29.83
CA SER A 69 -8.67 1.97 30.14
C SER A 69 -7.46 1.92 31.10
N ASN A 70 -6.70 3.01 31.22
CA ASN A 70 -5.50 3.11 32.07
C ASN A 70 -5.66 4.13 33.23
N GLY A 71 -6.90 4.41 33.63
CA GLY A 71 -7.24 5.39 34.68
C GLY A 71 -7.52 6.78 34.09
N THR A 72 -8.60 7.40 34.56
CA THR A 72 -9.01 8.74 34.16
C THR A 72 -8.86 9.68 35.35
N MET A 73 -8.07 10.74 35.22
CA MET A 73 -7.99 11.81 36.23
C MET A 73 -8.96 12.98 35.96
N TYR A 74 -9.43 13.07 34.72
CA TYR A 74 -10.26 14.16 34.20
C TYR A 74 -11.47 13.60 33.42
N GLY A 75 -11.95 12.42 33.81
CA GLY A 75 -13.03 11.72 33.11
C GLY A 75 -12.59 11.04 31.80
N LYS A 76 -13.57 10.52 31.06
CA LYS A 76 -13.34 9.71 29.85
C LYS A 76 -12.94 10.57 28.66
N GLY A 77 -11.64 10.63 28.38
CA GLY A 77 -11.07 11.42 27.29
C GLY A 77 -9.87 10.77 26.62
N ILE A 78 -9.35 11.41 25.59
CA ILE A 78 -8.08 11.11 24.94
C ILE A 78 -7.01 11.93 25.65
N TYR A 79 -6.05 11.24 26.27
CA TYR A 79 -5.03 11.86 27.12
C TYR A 79 -3.74 12.11 26.33
N PHE A 80 -3.13 13.25 26.58
CA PHE A 80 -1.88 13.69 26.00
C PHE A 80 -0.96 14.31 27.04
N ALA A 81 0.31 14.46 26.67
CA ALA A 81 1.29 15.21 27.44
C ALA A 81 2.07 16.15 26.53
N GLU A 82 2.50 17.29 27.07
CA GLU A 82 3.44 18.18 26.36
C GLU A 82 4.86 17.61 26.29
N ASN A 83 5.21 16.71 27.23
CA ASN A 83 6.52 16.07 27.30
C ASN A 83 6.46 14.64 26.77
N SER A 84 7.37 14.30 25.86
CA SER A 84 7.47 12.95 25.30
C SER A 84 7.83 11.89 26.34
N THR A 85 8.58 12.25 27.40
CA THR A 85 8.91 11.35 28.53
C THR A 85 7.65 10.96 29.31
N LYS A 86 6.72 11.90 29.53
CA LYS A 86 5.43 11.59 30.16
C LYS A 86 4.58 10.70 29.26
N ALA A 87 4.54 11.01 27.97
CA ALA A 87 3.83 10.17 27.01
C ALA A 87 4.43 8.75 26.93
N ASP A 88 5.76 8.61 27.00
CA ASP A 88 6.48 7.32 27.01
C ASP A 88 6.05 6.40 28.18
N GLU A 89 5.61 6.95 29.33
CA GLU A 89 5.06 6.14 30.42
C GLU A 89 3.86 5.26 29.98
N TYR A 90 3.14 5.69 28.95
CA TYR A 90 2.00 4.98 28.34
C TYR A 90 2.40 4.18 27.09
N ALA A 91 3.59 4.41 26.54
CA ALA A 91 4.10 3.59 25.45
C ALA A 91 4.41 2.17 25.95
N ARG A 92 4.03 1.19 25.14
CA ARG A 92 4.19 -0.24 25.41
C ARG A 92 4.79 -0.92 24.19
N ASP A 93 5.75 -1.79 24.44
CA ASP A 93 6.28 -2.71 23.43
C ASP A 93 5.35 -3.91 23.26
N GLU A 94 5.73 -4.83 22.37
CA GLU A 94 5.06 -6.11 22.15
C GLU A 94 6.06 -7.24 22.47
N PRO A 95 6.24 -7.65 23.74
CA PRO A 95 7.16 -8.73 24.11
C PRO A 95 6.87 -10.00 23.31
N HIS A 96 7.91 -10.60 22.74
CA HIS A 96 7.81 -11.78 21.85
C HIS A 96 7.02 -11.56 20.56
N GLY A 97 6.56 -10.33 20.29
CA GLY A 97 5.91 -9.93 19.06
C GLY A 97 6.90 -9.41 18.03
N PHE A 98 6.38 -9.04 16.87
CA PHE A 98 7.21 -8.56 15.77
C PHE A 98 7.82 -7.18 16.01
N TYR A 99 7.15 -6.36 16.82
CA TYR A 99 7.63 -5.05 17.24
C TYR A 99 8.24 -5.08 18.64
N GLN A 100 8.82 -6.22 19.03
CA GLN A 100 9.56 -6.33 20.28
C GLN A 100 10.61 -5.21 20.36
N ASP A 101 10.73 -4.58 21.54
CA ASP A 101 11.64 -3.47 21.83
C ASP A 101 11.42 -2.19 20.98
N VAL A 102 10.27 -2.10 20.29
CA VAL A 102 9.84 -0.90 19.55
C VAL A 102 8.63 -0.28 20.24
N PHE A 103 8.75 1.01 20.53
CA PHE A 103 7.75 1.85 21.17
C PHE A 103 7.22 2.87 20.17
N ALA A 104 6.01 3.37 20.42
CA ALA A 104 5.36 4.35 19.56
C ALA A 104 4.83 5.55 20.35
N LEU A 105 5.07 6.75 19.83
CA LEU A 105 4.38 7.97 20.21
C LEU A 105 3.64 8.52 18.98
N LEU A 106 2.49 9.15 19.20
CA LEU A 106 1.86 10.03 18.23
C LEU A 106 2.17 11.47 18.61
N LEU A 107 2.56 12.28 17.61
CA LEU A 107 2.54 13.73 17.74
C LEU A 107 1.25 14.23 17.10
N CYS A 108 0.40 14.85 17.90
CA CYS A 108 -0.93 15.28 17.49
C CYS A 108 -1.07 16.80 17.54
N ARG A 109 -1.78 17.36 16.57
CA ARG A 109 -2.38 18.69 16.67
C ARG A 109 -3.68 18.57 17.44
N VAL A 110 -3.81 19.30 18.54
CA VAL A 110 -4.97 19.21 19.44
C VAL A 110 -5.58 20.60 19.62
N CYS A 111 -6.87 20.73 19.31
CA CYS A 111 -7.65 21.93 19.57
C CYS A 111 -8.23 21.89 20.98
N LEU A 112 -7.64 22.64 21.90
CA LEU A 112 -8.11 22.66 23.30
C LEU A 112 -9.40 23.47 23.47
N GLY A 113 -9.66 24.47 22.61
CA GLY A 113 -10.85 25.31 22.72
C GLY A 113 -10.95 25.98 24.09
N LYS A 114 -12.16 25.99 24.69
CA LYS A 114 -12.37 26.43 26.07
C LYS A 114 -11.98 25.30 27.04
N PHE A 115 -10.74 25.31 27.50
CA PHE A 115 -10.25 24.28 28.42
C PHE A 115 -10.54 24.61 29.89
N LEU A 116 -10.74 23.57 30.69
CA LEU A 116 -10.73 23.66 32.15
C LEU A 116 -9.31 23.45 32.66
N TYR A 117 -8.77 24.40 33.42
CA TYR A 117 -7.52 24.21 34.16
C TYR A 117 -7.81 23.67 35.57
N SER A 118 -7.11 22.62 35.99
CA SER A 118 -7.24 22.07 37.34
C SER A 118 -5.91 21.53 37.87
N GLU A 119 -5.59 21.86 39.12
CA GLU A 119 -4.44 21.30 39.84
C GLU A 119 -4.78 20.00 40.59
N GLU A 120 -6.08 19.72 40.70
CA GLU A 120 -6.65 18.54 41.35
C GLU A 120 -7.25 17.58 40.33
N ARG A 121 -7.48 16.34 40.76
CA ARG A 121 -8.23 15.36 39.96
C ARG A 121 -9.69 15.80 39.88
N LEU A 122 -10.29 15.70 38.70
CA LEU A 122 -11.67 16.09 38.48
C LEU A 122 -12.35 15.13 37.50
N ASP A 123 -12.81 14.01 38.03
CA ASP A 123 -13.39 12.94 37.21
C ASP A 123 -14.67 13.38 36.46
N THR A 124 -15.35 14.43 36.95
CA THR A 124 -16.55 15.03 36.33
C THR A 124 -16.26 15.95 35.14
N ALA A 125 -14.99 16.22 34.81
CA ALA A 125 -14.64 17.10 33.69
C ALA A 125 -15.17 16.56 32.34
N GLY A 126 -15.23 15.24 32.18
CA GLY A 126 -15.86 14.61 31.01
C GLY A 126 -17.34 14.98 30.86
N ASP A 127 -18.09 15.01 31.96
CA ASP A 127 -19.52 15.36 31.97
C ASP A 127 -19.72 16.85 31.63
N MET A 128 -18.82 17.71 32.11
CA MET A 128 -18.82 19.14 31.77
C MET A 128 -18.57 19.38 30.27
N ALA A 129 -17.72 18.55 29.66
CA ALA A 129 -17.46 18.60 28.23
C ALA A 129 -18.67 18.11 27.41
N GLU A 130 -19.34 17.05 27.85
CA GLU A 130 -20.59 16.57 27.23
C GLU A 130 -21.71 17.62 27.32
N ALA A 131 -21.80 18.34 28.44
CA ALA A 131 -22.69 19.49 28.61
C ALA A 131 -22.27 20.74 27.78
N GLY A 132 -21.13 20.69 27.09
CA GLY A 132 -20.60 21.79 26.28
C GLY A 132 -20.09 23.00 27.08
N THR A 133 -19.88 22.83 28.39
CA THR A 133 -19.39 23.90 29.27
C THR A 133 -17.90 24.16 29.08
N ILE A 134 -17.15 23.09 28.78
CA ILE A 134 -15.74 23.08 28.41
C ILE A 134 -15.55 22.24 27.14
N ASP A 135 -14.43 22.39 26.44
CA ASP A 135 -14.06 21.59 25.28
C ASP A 135 -12.91 20.61 25.59
N SER A 136 -12.08 20.89 26.60
CA SER A 136 -10.96 20.05 27.02
C SER A 136 -10.54 20.33 28.47
N THR A 137 -9.58 19.57 29.01
CA THR A 137 -9.00 19.82 30.33
C THR A 137 -7.48 19.85 30.28
N VAL A 138 -6.90 20.79 31.01
CA VAL A 138 -5.47 20.91 31.31
C VAL A 138 -5.28 20.60 32.79
N GLY A 139 -4.77 19.42 33.06
CA GLY A 139 -4.42 18.95 34.38
C GLY A 139 -3.00 19.35 34.75
N ASP A 140 -2.83 20.28 35.68
CA ASP A 140 -1.51 20.73 36.13
C ASP A 140 -1.15 20.12 37.49
N ARG A 141 -0.62 18.90 37.44
CA ARG A 141 -0.10 18.20 38.62
C ARG A 141 1.37 18.50 38.92
N THR A 142 2.00 19.41 38.19
CA THR A 142 3.40 19.81 38.46
C THR A 142 3.51 20.43 39.86
N ARG A 143 2.48 21.19 40.27
CA ARG A 143 2.46 21.94 41.53
C ARG A 143 2.05 21.09 42.73
N THR A 144 1.24 20.05 42.52
CA THR A 144 0.62 19.26 43.60
C THR A 144 1.25 17.89 43.79
N ALA A 145 1.95 17.36 42.77
CA ALA A 145 2.51 16.01 42.82
C ALA A 145 3.86 15.86 42.12
N ASN A 146 4.51 16.98 41.76
CA ASN A 146 5.83 17.00 41.13
C ASN A 146 5.91 16.08 39.89
N THR A 147 4.86 16.10 39.05
CA THR A 147 4.78 15.35 37.80
C THR A 147 4.58 16.30 36.62
N PHE A 148 4.16 15.81 35.46
CA PHE A 148 3.95 16.59 34.24
C PHE A 148 2.52 17.10 34.12
N ARG A 149 2.29 18.11 33.27
CA ARG A 149 0.93 18.48 32.84
C ARG A 149 0.38 17.44 31.87
N GLU A 150 -0.89 17.15 32.03
CA GLU A 150 -1.64 16.23 31.17
C GLU A 150 -2.85 16.95 30.58
N PHE A 151 -3.22 16.57 29.36
CA PHE A 151 -4.25 17.22 28.59
C PHE A 151 -5.29 16.18 28.19
N ALA A 152 -6.57 16.47 28.39
CA ALA A 152 -7.66 15.58 28.00
C ALA A 152 -8.55 16.25 26.94
N ALA A 153 -8.63 15.64 25.76
CA ALA A 153 -9.61 15.99 24.73
C ALA A 153 -10.79 15.02 24.79
N TYR A 154 -12.02 15.52 24.66
CA TYR A 154 -13.23 14.70 24.86
C TYR A 154 -13.92 14.29 23.56
N HIS A 155 -13.39 14.74 22.41
CA HIS A 155 -13.91 14.37 21.10
C HIS A 155 -12.76 14.07 20.12
N PRO A 156 -12.83 12.98 19.32
CA PRO A 156 -11.76 12.62 18.38
C PRO A 156 -11.51 13.71 17.33
N ASP A 157 -12.56 14.37 16.83
CA ASP A 157 -12.41 15.48 15.88
C ASP A 157 -11.63 16.71 16.43
N GLN A 158 -11.32 16.78 17.73
CA GLN A 158 -10.40 17.81 18.28
C GLN A 158 -8.93 17.49 18.00
N VAL A 159 -8.63 16.29 17.54
CA VAL A 159 -7.29 15.73 17.48
C VAL A 159 -6.97 15.33 16.04
N TYR A 160 -5.79 15.70 15.58
CA TYR A 160 -5.22 15.20 14.33
C TYR A 160 -3.86 14.56 14.62
N PRO A 161 -3.74 13.22 14.53
CA PRO A 161 -2.45 12.55 14.58
C PRO A 161 -1.64 12.92 13.34
N GLU A 162 -0.61 13.73 13.50
CA GLU A 162 0.20 14.22 12.38
C GLU A 162 1.41 13.34 12.12
N TYR A 163 2.03 12.82 13.17
CA TYR A 163 3.19 11.93 13.06
C TYR A 163 3.07 10.70 13.96
N VAL A 164 3.55 9.56 13.44
CA VAL A 164 3.87 8.36 14.24
C VAL A 164 5.38 8.32 14.42
N VAL A 165 5.85 8.39 15.66
CA VAL A 165 7.27 8.32 16.01
C VAL A 165 7.55 6.95 16.62
N LEU A 166 8.42 6.18 15.95
CA LEU A 166 8.87 4.87 16.42
C LEU A 166 10.28 4.98 16.99
N TYR A 167 10.53 4.34 18.14
CA TYR A 167 11.80 4.42 18.84
C TYR A 167 12.02 3.18 19.70
N SER A 168 13.27 2.97 20.16
CA SER A 168 13.62 1.95 21.14
C SER A 168 14.22 2.62 22.37
N ARG A 169 13.91 2.10 23.55
CA ARG A 169 14.49 2.59 24.81
C ARG A 169 15.93 2.08 24.94
N ARG A 170 16.85 2.95 25.36
CA ARG A 170 18.26 2.59 25.58
C ARG A 170 18.64 2.80 27.05
N PRO A 171 19.31 1.84 27.70
CA PRO A 171 19.90 2.05 29.02
C PRO A 171 20.98 3.13 28.98
N LYS A 172 20.98 4.01 29.98
CA LYS A 172 21.89 5.18 30.06
C LYS A 172 23.39 4.82 30.16
N ALA A 173 23.71 3.57 30.49
CA ALA A 173 25.07 3.08 30.73
C ALA A 173 25.81 2.55 29.47
N VAL A 174 25.14 2.51 28.32
CA VAL A 174 25.74 2.03 27.07
C VAL A 174 26.25 3.22 26.27
N ALA A 175 27.53 3.19 25.86
CA ALA A 175 28.11 4.20 24.98
C ALA A 175 27.23 4.39 23.73
N PRO A 176 27.13 5.61 23.17
CA PRO A 176 26.34 5.86 21.97
C PRO A 176 26.99 5.17 20.77
N GLU A 177 26.73 3.87 20.61
CA GLU A 177 26.91 3.19 19.34
C GLU A 177 26.03 3.89 18.30
N PRO A 178 26.54 4.16 17.08
CA PRO A 178 25.75 4.73 16.01
C PRO A 178 24.48 3.90 15.88
N PHE A 179 23.35 4.56 16.07
CA PHE A 179 22.03 3.96 16.04
C PHE A 179 21.82 3.27 14.69
N LYS A 180 22.09 1.96 14.62
CA LYS A 180 21.63 1.09 13.55
C LYS A 180 20.16 0.78 13.78
N PHE A 181 19.32 1.79 13.69
CA PHE A 181 17.91 1.56 13.44
C PHE A 181 17.77 1.25 11.97
N SER A 182 18.02 -0.02 11.65
CA SER A 182 17.44 -0.59 10.46
C SER A 182 15.97 -0.83 10.80
N LEU A 183 15.14 0.20 10.57
CA LEU A 183 13.87 -0.12 9.94
C LEU A 183 14.27 -0.78 8.61
N ALA A 184 14.47 -2.10 8.58
CA ALA A 184 14.27 -2.81 7.33
C ALA A 184 12.91 -2.27 6.83
N PRO A 185 12.91 -1.54 5.69
CA PRO A 185 12.06 -0.37 5.44
C PRO A 185 10.67 -0.62 5.96
N LEU A 186 10.39 -0.03 7.13
CA LEU A 186 9.25 -0.27 8.02
C LEU A 186 8.41 -1.44 7.50
N HIS A 187 8.86 -2.67 7.76
CA HIS A 187 8.01 -3.84 7.59
C HIS A 187 6.93 -3.70 8.65
N ALA A 188 5.94 -2.87 8.37
CA ALA A 188 4.66 -3.12 8.94
C ALA A 188 4.37 -4.58 8.60
N GLN A 189 4.08 -5.39 9.62
CA GLN A 189 3.71 -6.79 9.45
C GLN A 189 2.63 -6.97 8.39
N LEU A 190 1.96 -5.91 7.95
CA LEU A 190 1.04 -5.85 6.84
C LEU A 190 1.32 -4.55 6.07
N PRO A 191 1.17 -4.51 4.74
CA PRO A 191 1.33 -3.26 4.00
C PRO A 191 0.41 -2.15 4.55
N ILE A 192 0.93 -0.95 4.77
CA ILE A 192 0.23 0.14 5.50
C ILE A 192 -1.10 0.61 4.88
N TYR A 193 -1.38 0.23 3.64
CA TYR A 193 -2.63 0.55 2.94
C TYR A 193 -3.68 -0.58 3.02
N TRP A 194 -3.34 -1.68 3.67
CA TRP A 194 -4.31 -2.71 4.02
C TRP A 194 -5.27 -2.15 5.06
N GLN A 195 -6.55 -2.51 5.00
CA GLN A 195 -7.49 -2.02 6.01
C GLN A 195 -7.15 -2.58 7.40
N HIS A 196 -6.65 -3.81 7.44
CA HIS A 196 -6.30 -4.52 8.67
C HIS A 196 -4.83 -4.36 9.06
N PHE A 197 -4.08 -3.40 8.51
CA PHE A 197 -2.63 -3.29 8.74
C PHE A 197 -2.23 -3.12 10.22
N HIS A 198 -3.16 -2.63 11.06
CA HIS A 198 -3.00 -2.47 12.50
C HIS A 198 -3.22 -3.77 13.29
N VAL A 199 -3.87 -4.78 12.69
CA VAL A 199 -4.18 -6.08 13.32
C VAL A 199 -2.90 -6.90 13.45
N ASN A 200 -2.82 -7.77 14.46
CA ASN A 200 -1.79 -8.79 14.54
C ASN A 200 -2.20 -10.03 13.72
N PRO A 201 -1.70 -10.22 12.48
CA PRO A 201 -2.11 -11.33 11.64
C PRO A 201 -1.71 -12.70 12.21
N GLN A 202 -0.83 -12.77 13.21
CA GLN A 202 -0.46 -14.03 13.88
C GLN A 202 -1.51 -14.50 14.90
N VAL A 203 -2.32 -13.58 15.41
CA VAL A 203 -3.35 -13.85 16.43
C VAL A 203 -4.73 -13.76 15.81
N ASP A 204 -4.98 -12.67 15.08
CA ASP A 204 -6.27 -12.35 14.49
C ASP A 204 -6.21 -12.53 12.97
N SER A 205 -6.80 -13.62 12.48
CA SER A 205 -6.86 -13.89 11.05
C SER A 205 -7.93 -13.06 10.35
N PHE A 206 -7.59 -12.51 9.19
CA PHE A 206 -8.53 -11.87 8.26
C PHE A 206 -8.29 -12.36 6.83
N GLU A 207 -9.38 -12.45 6.07
CA GLU A 207 -9.41 -12.82 4.65
C GLU A 207 -10.40 -11.92 3.92
N VAL A 208 -9.90 -10.82 3.35
CA VAL A 208 -10.76 -9.83 2.73
C VAL A 208 -10.26 -9.46 1.33
N GLN A 209 -11.20 -9.20 0.44
CA GLN A 209 -10.93 -8.73 -0.91
C GLN A 209 -11.68 -7.43 -1.15
N TYR A 210 -10.99 -6.44 -1.69
CA TYR A 210 -11.56 -5.11 -1.94
C TYR A 210 -11.49 -4.77 -3.41
N GLY A 211 -12.61 -4.31 -3.97
CA GLY A 211 -12.60 -3.64 -5.28
C GLY A 211 -11.70 -2.41 -5.21
N VAL A 212 -10.78 -2.29 -6.17
CA VAL A 212 -9.83 -1.18 -6.20
C VAL A 212 -10.53 0.08 -6.70
N ARG A 213 -10.36 1.20 -5.99
CA ARG A 213 -10.93 2.50 -6.37
C ARG A 213 -10.33 3.00 -7.69
N HIS A 214 -11.05 3.89 -8.37
CA HIS A 214 -10.62 4.45 -9.67
C HIS A 214 -9.18 4.97 -9.67
N ALA A 215 -8.77 5.74 -8.65
CA ALA A 215 -7.42 6.29 -8.56
C ALA A 215 -6.34 5.20 -8.49
N SER A 216 -6.53 4.19 -7.63
CA SER A 216 -5.60 3.07 -7.50
C SER A 216 -5.60 2.18 -8.75
N ARG A 217 -6.76 1.99 -9.41
CA ARG A 217 -6.84 1.24 -10.68
C ARG A 217 -6.04 1.93 -11.79
N ALA A 218 -6.11 3.26 -11.89
CA ALA A 218 -5.33 4.03 -12.85
C ALA A 218 -3.82 3.86 -12.65
N LEU A 219 -3.34 3.74 -11.41
CA LEU A 219 -1.93 3.45 -11.13
C LEU A 219 -1.53 2.03 -11.51
N LEU A 220 -2.39 1.05 -11.22
CA LEU A 220 -2.16 -0.33 -11.63
C LEU A 220 -2.11 -0.43 -13.16
N GLU A 221 -2.96 0.32 -13.86
CA GLU A 221 -2.93 0.46 -15.32
C GLU A 221 -1.62 1.11 -15.80
N GLN A 222 -1.18 2.20 -15.17
CA GLN A 222 0.12 2.82 -15.48
C GLN A 222 1.28 1.85 -15.26
N LEU A 223 1.26 1.07 -14.17
CA LEU A 223 2.28 0.06 -13.89
C LEU A 223 2.26 -1.05 -14.94
N ALA A 224 1.07 -1.58 -15.28
CA ALA A 224 0.89 -2.61 -16.28
C ALA A 224 1.37 -2.14 -17.66
N GLN A 225 0.98 -0.91 -18.04
CA GLN A 225 1.40 -0.25 -19.27
C GLN A 225 2.92 -0.06 -19.32
N ALA A 226 3.50 0.37 -18.20
CA ALA A 226 4.94 0.49 -18.10
C ALA A 226 5.61 -0.88 -18.28
N CYS A 227 5.00 -1.98 -17.86
CA CYS A 227 5.54 -3.34 -18.01
C CYS A 227 5.16 -4.03 -19.35
N TYR A 228 4.69 -3.27 -20.36
CA TYR A 228 4.31 -3.80 -21.67
C TYR A 228 5.19 -3.18 -22.79
N PRO A 229 6.07 -3.95 -23.46
CA PRO A 229 6.93 -3.44 -24.51
C PRO A 229 6.17 -3.31 -25.82
N GLY A 230 6.11 -2.09 -26.37
CA GLY A 230 5.86 -1.89 -27.80
C GLY A 230 4.43 -1.54 -28.24
N ARG A 231 3.48 -1.28 -27.33
CA ARG A 231 2.17 -0.65 -27.61
C ARG A 231 1.46 -0.18 -26.33
N VAL A 232 0.45 0.69 -26.47
CA VAL A 232 -0.56 0.88 -25.42
C VAL A 232 -1.24 -0.47 -25.22
N GLY A 233 -0.95 -1.10 -24.08
CA GLY A 233 -1.58 -2.33 -23.64
C GLY A 233 -3.06 -2.10 -23.41
N ASP A 234 -3.80 -3.20 -23.41
CA ASP A 234 -5.22 -3.20 -23.11
C ASP A 234 -5.50 -2.56 -21.74
N PRO A 235 -6.60 -1.81 -21.58
CA PRO A 235 -6.88 -1.12 -20.32
C PRO A 235 -7.22 -2.11 -19.21
N VAL A 236 -6.87 -1.76 -17.98
CA VAL A 236 -7.28 -2.51 -16.78
C VAL A 236 -8.75 -2.18 -16.46
N ILE A 237 -9.65 -3.11 -16.77
CA ILE A 237 -11.10 -3.00 -16.56
C ILE A 237 -11.44 -3.00 -15.08
N SER A 238 -10.87 -3.94 -14.33
CA SER A 238 -11.13 -4.14 -12.91
C SER A 238 -9.86 -4.61 -12.20
N ALA A 239 -9.82 -4.44 -10.88
CA ALA A 239 -8.77 -4.98 -10.02
C ALA A 239 -9.34 -5.21 -8.61
N ARG A 240 -8.88 -6.26 -7.94
CA ARG A 240 -9.19 -6.54 -6.53
C ARG A 240 -7.91 -6.60 -5.73
N ARG A 241 -7.87 -5.92 -4.60
CA ARG A 241 -6.81 -6.08 -3.60
C ARG A 241 -7.11 -7.30 -2.74
N ILE A 242 -6.08 -8.10 -2.47
CA ILE A 242 -6.17 -9.29 -1.61
C ILE A 242 -5.48 -8.98 -0.28
N GLU A 243 -6.22 -9.08 0.81
CA GLU A 243 -5.71 -8.94 2.18
C GLU A 243 -5.95 -10.25 2.92
N MET A 244 -4.94 -11.12 2.93
CA MET A 244 -5.08 -12.47 3.47
C MET A 244 -3.94 -12.79 4.43
N SER A 245 -4.23 -12.66 5.72
CA SER A 245 -3.29 -12.83 6.83
C SER A 245 -2.54 -14.17 6.79
N SER A 246 -3.24 -15.27 6.48
CA SER A 246 -2.68 -16.62 6.40
C SER A 246 -1.65 -16.79 5.28
N LEU A 247 -1.89 -16.20 4.10
CA LEU A 247 -0.89 -16.18 3.01
C LEU A 247 0.29 -15.29 3.38
N TRP A 248 -0.01 -14.11 3.92
CA TRP A 248 0.98 -13.12 4.26
C TRP A 248 1.96 -13.60 5.35
N ASN A 249 1.45 -14.24 6.41
CA ASN A 249 2.29 -14.82 7.45
C ASN A 249 3.27 -15.86 6.91
N ARG A 250 2.81 -16.73 6.00
CA ARG A 250 3.65 -17.73 5.35
C ARG A 250 4.72 -17.08 4.48
N TYR A 251 4.37 -16.02 3.76
CA TYR A 251 5.30 -15.21 2.98
C TYR A 251 6.39 -14.56 3.85
N VAL A 252 6.00 -13.90 4.94
CA VAL A 252 6.92 -13.27 5.89
C VAL A 252 7.82 -14.31 6.59
N GLN A 253 7.29 -15.48 6.93
CA GLN A 253 8.09 -16.57 7.47
C GLN A 253 9.17 -17.04 6.49
N PHE A 254 8.84 -17.16 5.20
CA PHE A 254 9.83 -17.50 4.18
C PHE A 254 10.88 -16.40 4.05
N LYS A 255 10.44 -15.15 4.03
CA LYS A 255 11.32 -13.98 3.97
C LYS A 255 12.33 -13.94 5.11
N LYS A 256 11.86 -14.20 6.34
CA LYS A 256 12.73 -14.28 7.52
C LYS A 256 13.79 -15.35 7.35
N ARG A 257 13.44 -16.55 6.88
CA ARG A 257 14.41 -17.61 6.61
C ARG A 257 15.47 -17.19 5.59
N LEU A 258 15.07 -16.56 4.49
CA LEU A 258 16.04 -16.05 3.50
C LEU A 258 16.98 -14.99 4.08
N ARG A 259 16.48 -14.15 5.00
CA ARG A 259 17.31 -13.17 5.71
C ARG A 259 18.33 -13.86 6.61
N ASP A 260 17.87 -14.80 7.43
CA ASP A 260 18.74 -15.58 8.32
C ASP A 260 19.84 -16.32 7.52
N GLU A 261 19.48 -16.87 6.36
CA GLU A 261 20.44 -17.52 5.44
C GLU A 261 21.42 -16.53 4.79
N LEU A 262 20.95 -15.35 4.38
CA LEU A 262 21.83 -14.30 3.85
C LEU A 262 22.86 -13.86 4.90
N ASP A 263 22.39 -13.60 6.12
CA ASP A 263 23.22 -13.18 7.24
C ASP A 263 24.24 -14.27 7.60
N ALA A 264 23.82 -15.54 7.67
CA ALA A 264 24.70 -16.68 7.91
C ALA A 264 25.75 -16.87 6.80
N SER A 265 25.45 -16.46 5.57
CA SER A 265 26.39 -16.54 4.44
C SER A 265 27.48 -15.45 4.46
N GLY A 266 27.37 -14.44 5.33
CA GLY A 266 28.28 -13.30 5.40
C GLY A 266 28.19 -12.34 4.21
N ARG A 267 27.18 -12.48 3.36
CA ARG A 267 26.96 -11.62 2.18
C ARG A 267 26.10 -10.42 2.57
N SER A 268 26.36 -9.27 1.95
CA SER A 268 25.50 -8.09 2.13
C SER A 268 24.17 -8.19 1.36
N ALA A 269 24.14 -8.93 0.24
CA ALA A 269 22.97 -9.12 -0.61
C ALA A 269 23.13 -10.35 -1.52
N PHE A 270 22.01 -10.90 -2.00
CA PHE A 270 22.01 -11.84 -3.13
C PHE A 270 22.22 -11.11 -4.47
N ALA A 271 22.79 -11.83 -5.45
CA ALA A 271 23.06 -11.29 -6.78
C ALA A 271 21.77 -10.85 -7.49
N SER A 272 21.78 -9.64 -8.06
CA SER A 272 20.65 -9.13 -8.84
C SER A 272 20.58 -9.80 -10.22
N PRO A 273 19.41 -9.75 -10.89
CA PRO A 273 19.27 -10.25 -12.26
C PRO A 273 20.31 -9.68 -13.22
N GLU A 274 20.63 -8.39 -13.10
CA GLU A 274 21.56 -7.70 -13.99
C GLU A 274 23.00 -8.15 -13.79
N LEU A 275 23.39 -8.40 -12.53
CA LEU A 275 24.70 -8.95 -12.20
C LEU A 275 24.89 -10.34 -12.79
N LEU A 276 23.85 -11.19 -12.72
CA LEU A 276 23.86 -12.54 -13.28
C LEU A 276 23.94 -12.55 -14.81
N GLU A 277 23.44 -11.51 -15.47
CA GLU A 277 23.49 -11.35 -16.93
C GLU A 277 24.82 -10.81 -17.45
N SER A 278 25.78 -10.46 -16.57
CA SER A 278 27.09 -9.87 -16.93
C SER A 278 27.00 -8.59 -17.78
N ARG A 279 25.88 -7.86 -17.70
CA ARG A 279 25.74 -6.51 -18.27
C ARG A 279 26.44 -5.54 -17.30
N GLY A 280 27.40 -4.74 -17.79
CA GLY A 280 28.28 -3.88 -16.96
C GLY A 280 27.55 -2.92 -16.01
N LEU A 281 28.32 -2.21 -15.17
CA LEU A 281 27.90 -1.32 -14.07
C LEU A 281 26.90 -0.17 -14.41
N HIS A 282 26.32 -0.14 -15.62
CA HIS A 282 25.21 0.73 -15.98
C HIS A 282 23.97 -0.09 -16.39
N ALA A 283 22.88 0.12 -15.62
CA ALA A 283 21.52 -0.43 -15.75
C ALA A 283 21.34 -1.86 -15.19
N GLY A 284 20.60 -2.14 -14.12
CA GLY A 284 19.59 -1.45 -13.36
C GLY A 284 18.45 -2.40 -12.95
N ARG A 285 18.13 -2.53 -11.64
CA ARG A 285 17.01 -3.31 -11.02
C ARG A 285 15.93 -3.82 -11.99
N CYS A 286 15.49 -5.07 -11.78
CA CYS A 286 14.24 -5.69 -12.26
C CYS A 286 13.18 -4.70 -12.77
N SER A 287 12.79 -4.80 -14.05
CA SER A 287 12.17 -3.68 -14.76
C SER A 287 10.78 -3.29 -14.23
N SER A 288 10.04 -4.21 -13.64
CA SER A 288 8.73 -3.95 -13.02
C SER A 288 8.86 -3.23 -11.68
N THR A 289 9.73 -3.72 -10.79
CA THR A 289 10.04 -3.08 -9.49
C THR A 289 10.63 -1.68 -9.70
N ARG A 290 11.52 -1.51 -10.68
CA ARG A 290 12.09 -0.19 -11.02
C ARG A 290 11.04 0.77 -11.56
N ARG A 291 10.17 0.30 -12.47
CA ARG A 291 9.07 1.09 -13.02
C ARG A 291 8.05 1.49 -11.95
N ALA A 292 7.80 0.64 -10.95
CA ALA A 292 6.97 1.00 -9.80
C ALA A 292 7.52 2.22 -9.04
N HIS A 293 8.83 2.33 -8.87
CA HIS A 293 9.46 3.51 -8.23
C HIS A 293 9.50 4.76 -9.13
N THR A 294 9.24 4.64 -10.44
CA THR A 294 9.12 5.81 -11.35
C THR A 294 7.73 6.42 -11.36
N LEU A 295 6.74 5.76 -10.76
CA LEU A 295 5.40 6.29 -10.58
C LEU A 295 5.38 7.34 -9.44
N PRO A 296 4.44 8.30 -9.42
CA PRO A 296 4.39 9.37 -8.42
C PRO A 296 4.39 8.84 -6.96
N ALA A 297 5.42 9.21 -6.19
CA ALA A 297 5.75 8.63 -4.87
C ALA A 297 4.57 8.59 -3.88
N GLY A 298 3.78 9.66 -3.79
CA GLY A 298 2.67 9.76 -2.84
C GLY A 298 1.50 8.80 -3.06
N VAL A 299 1.41 8.15 -4.24
CA VAL A 299 0.27 7.28 -4.61
C VAL A 299 0.69 5.81 -4.76
N VAL A 300 1.97 5.55 -5.05
CA VAL A 300 2.55 4.19 -5.08
C VAL A 300 2.54 3.55 -3.70
N GLN A 301 2.86 4.32 -2.66
CA GLN A 301 2.90 3.86 -1.29
C GLN A 301 1.52 3.37 -0.80
N THR A 302 0.43 3.98 -1.28
CA THR A 302 -0.95 3.63 -0.89
C THR A 302 -1.56 2.51 -1.73
N THR A 303 -0.87 2.03 -2.76
CA THR A 303 -1.38 1.01 -3.68
C THR A 303 -0.53 -0.26 -3.70
N ILE A 304 0.80 -0.17 -3.80
CA ILE A 304 1.65 -1.37 -3.94
C ILE A 304 2.80 -1.44 -2.91
N SER A 305 3.04 -0.37 -2.13
CA SER A 305 4.17 -0.24 -1.16
C SER A 305 5.48 -0.82 -1.71
N ALA A 306 5.84 -0.41 -2.92
CA ALA A 306 7.08 -0.83 -3.58
C ALA A 306 8.33 -0.48 -2.75
N ASP A 307 8.27 0.56 -1.92
CA ASP A 307 9.38 0.99 -1.06
C ASP A 307 9.66 0.03 0.11
N SER A 308 8.73 -0.91 0.40
CA SER A 308 8.94 -1.95 1.41
C SER A 308 9.68 -3.19 0.89
N LEU A 309 10.02 -3.22 -0.40
CA LEU A 309 10.71 -4.36 -1.03
C LEU A 309 12.19 -4.40 -0.64
N GLU A 310 12.70 -5.57 -0.23
CA GLU A 310 14.13 -5.78 0.00
C GLU A 310 14.86 -6.19 -1.26
N GLY A 311 15.67 -5.26 -1.75
CA GLY A 311 16.65 -5.55 -2.80
C GLY A 311 17.65 -6.63 -2.38
N ASP A 312 18.09 -6.66 -1.12
CA ASP A 312 19.11 -7.61 -0.64
C ASP A 312 18.63 -9.07 -0.74
N LEU A 313 17.34 -9.30 -0.56
CA LEU A 313 16.68 -10.61 -0.67
C LEU A 313 16.18 -10.91 -2.10
N GLN A 314 16.40 -9.99 -3.05
CA GLN A 314 15.85 -10.06 -4.41
C GLN A 314 14.32 -10.23 -4.40
N GLU A 315 13.66 -9.33 -3.70
CA GLU A 315 12.21 -9.27 -3.62
C GLU A 315 11.63 -8.37 -4.70
N HIS A 316 10.76 -8.92 -5.55
CA HIS A 316 10.30 -8.25 -6.78
C HIS A 316 8.78 -8.26 -6.91
N LEU A 317 8.24 -7.25 -7.60
CA LEU A 317 6.87 -7.27 -8.09
C LEU A 317 6.83 -7.91 -9.47
N LEU A 318 6.19 -9.07 -9.62
CA LEU A 318 6.14 -9.83 -10.87
C LEU A 318 4.70 -10.20 -11.24
N TRP A 319 4.48 -10.37 -12.53
CA TRP A 319 3.20 -10.72 -13.11
C TRP A 319 3.07 -12.23 -13.26
N HIS A 320 1.86 -12.74 -13.03
CA HIS A 320 1.49 -14.12 -13.28
C HIS A 320 0.17 -14.17 -14.06
N GLY A 321 0.23 -14.66 -15.30
CA GLY A 321 -0.96 -14.87 -16.11
C GLY A 321 -1.51 -16.28 -15.97
N THR A 322 -2.83 -16.39 -15.80
CA THR A 322 -3.49 -17.68 -15.61
C THR A 322 -4.97 -17.61 -15.99
N SER A 323 -5.67 -18.75 -15.93
CA SER A 323 -7.12 -18.78 -16.17
C SER A 323 -7.89 -18.09 -15.05
N ARG A 324 -9.10 -17.58 -15.32
CA ARG A 324 -10.00 -17.04 -14.30
C ARG A 324 -10.19 -18.02 -13.13
N LYS A 325 -10.46 -19.30 -13.45
CA LYS A 325 -10.65 -20.36 -12.45
C LYS A 325 -9.41 -20.53 -11.56
N SER A 326 -8.22 -20.51 -12.16
CA SER A 326 -6.95 -20.63 -11.43
C SER A 326 -6.69 -19.39 -10.57
N ALA A 327 -6.90 -18.19 -11.11
CA ALA A 327 -6.73 -16.93 -10.36
C ALA A 327 -7.63 -16.90 -9.11
N GLU A 328 -8.91 -17.27 -9.25
CA GLU A 328 -9.85 -17.38 -8.11
C GLU A 328 -9.43 -18.43 -7.09
N ALA A 329 -8.86 -19.55 -7.53
CA ALA A 329 -8.36 -20.59 -6.63
C ALA A 329 -7.12 -20.11 -5.87
N ILE A 330 -6.16 -19.47 -6.55
CA ILE A 330 -4.92 -18.96 -5.96
C ILE A 330 -5.22 -17.94 -4.87
N VAL A 331 -6.17 -17.04 -5.10
CA VAL A 331 -6.46 -15.93 -4.17
C VAL A 331 -7.29 -16.37 -2.96
N ARG A 332 -7.72 -17.63 -2.91
CA ARG A 332 -8.43 -18.24 -1.77
C ARG A 332 -7.58 -19.29 -1.05
N ALA A 333 -6.78 -20.04 -1.79
CA ALA A 333 -6.11 -21.25 -1.28
C ALA A 333 -4.61 -21.32 -1.62
N ASP A 334 -4.02 -20.18 -1.98
CA ASP A 334 -2.62 -20.02 -2.41
C ASP A 334 -2.27 -20.68 -3.76
N PHE A 335 -1.07 -20.38 -4.25
CA PHE A 335 -0.47 -21.10 -5.35
C PHE A 335 -0.32 -22.59 -5.04
N ARG A 336 -0.61 -23.41 -6.06
CA ARG A 336 -0.35 -24.84 -6.03
C ARG A 336 0.80 -25.13 -6.98
N VAL A 337 1.95 -25.49 -6.43
CA VAL A 337 3.11 -25.89 -7.21
C VAL A 337 2.75 -27.21 -7.92
N PRO A 338 2.88 -27.28 -9.26
CA PRO A 338 2.65 -28.53 -9.97
C PRO A 338 3.60 -29.62 -9.46
N LYS A 339 3.13 -30.87 -9.36
CA LYS A 339 3.97 -32.01 -8.97
C LYS A 339 4.69 -32.64 -10.17
N ASP A 340 4.13 -32.46 -11.37
CA ASP A 340 4.63 -33.06 -12.61
C ASP A 340 4.87 -32.00 -13.68
N VAL A 341 5.90 -32.24 -14.51
CA VAL A 341 6.20 -31.43 -15.69
C VAL A 341 5.12 -31.70 -16.75
N LYS A 342 4.21 -30.75 -16.94
CA LYS A 342 3.22 -30.81 -18.03
C LYS A 342 3.84 -30.34 -19.36
N ASN A 343 3.16 -30.60 -20.47
CA ASN A 343 3.52 -30.02 -21.76
C ASN A 343 3.52 -28.48 -21.68
N GLY A 344 4.58 -27.84 -22.19
CA GLY A 344 4.71 -26.36 -22.23
C GLY A 344 5.60 -25.74 -21.13
N VAL A 345 6.23 -26.55 -20.28
CA VAL A 345 7.16 -26.09 -19.23
C VAL A 345 8.58 -25.99 -19.81
N ARG A 346 9.23 -24.82 -19.71
CA ARG A 346 10.55 -24.55 -20.34
C ARG A 346 11.73 -24.70 -19.40
N PHE A 347 11.54 -24.43 -18.11
CA PHE A 347 12.61 -24.27 -17.13
C PHE A 347 12.42 -25.18 -15.90
N GLY A 348 11.71 -26.30 -16.07
CA GLY A 348 11.39 -27.23 -14.98
C GLY A 348 10.11 -26.89 -14.22
N CYS A 349 9.76 -27.78 -13.27
CA CYS A 349 8.49 -27.75 -12.56
C CYS A 349 8.45 -26.65 -11.48
N GLY A 350 7.58 -25.65 -11.67
CA GLY A 350 7.48 -24.53 -10.74
C GLY A 350 6.36 -23.55 -11.10
N LEU A 351 6.30 -22.45 -10.36
CA LEU A 351 5.40 -21.33 -10.60
C LEU A 351 6.17 -20.27 -11.42
N TYR A 352 5.59 -19.89 -12.55
CA TYR A 352 6.22 -18.97 -13.51
C TYR A 352 5.69 -17.56 -13.31
N PHE A 353 6.61 -16.61 -13.28
CA PHE A 353 6.35 -15.18 -13.18
C PHE A 353 7.18 -14.44 -14.24
N ALA A 354 6.73 -13.25 -14.63
CA ALA A 354 7.47 -12.41 -15.56
C ALA A 354 7.52 -10.96 -15.08
N GLU A 355 8.59 -10.25 -15.40
CA GLU A 355 8.65 -8.78 -15.26
C GLU A 355 7.68 -8.10 -16.24
N ASP A 356 7.33 -8.81 -17.31
CA ASP A 356 6.62 -8.33 -18.48
C ASP A 356 5.16 -8.81 -18.48
N VAL A 357 4.24 -7.86 -18.71
CA VAL A 357 2.80 -8.14 -18.79
C VAL A 357 2.47 -8.93 -20.05
N GLY A 358 3.05 -8.58 -21.20
CA GLY A 358 2.83 -9.27 -22.46
C GLY A 358 3.20 -10.75 -22.37
N LYS A 359 4.34 -11.05 -21.73
CA LYS A 359 4.77 -12.41 -21.46
C LYS A 359 3.78 -13.15 -20.57
N SER A 360 3.36 -12.53 -19.46
CA SER A 360 2.33 -13.12 -18.59
C SER A 360 1.03 -13.39 -19.33
N LEU A 361 0.59 -12.49 -20.22
CA LEU A 361 -0.62 -12.66 -21.02
C LEU A 361 -0.55 -13.85 -21.98
N THR A 362 0.64 -14.30 -22.40
CA THR A 362 0.77 -15.54 -23.20
C THR A 362 0.33 -16.79 -22.43
N TYR A 363 0.32 -16.73 -21.10
CA TYR A 363 -0.13 -17.82 -20.21
C TYR A 363 -1.60 -17.66 -19.77
N ALA A 364 -2.23 -16.50 -20.00
CA ALA A 364 -3.60 -16.22 -19.60
C ALA A 364 -4.58 -16.52 -20.75
N PRO A 365 -5.50 -17.49 -20.62
CA PRO A 365 -6.54 -17.70 -21.63
C PRO A 365 -7.47 -16.50 -21.78
N VAL A 366 -7.85 -16.18 -23.03
CA VAL A 366 -8.86 -15.16 -23.33
C VAL A 366 -10.24 -15.69 -22.94
N ASN A 367 -10.99 -14.90 -22.17
CA ASN A 367 -12.37 -15.17 -21.78
C ASN A 367 -13.27 -14.20 -22.52
N THR A 368 -14.27 -14.71 -23.22
CA THR A 368 -15.25 -13.86 -23.92
C THR A 368 -16.51 -13.75 -23.05
N SER A 369 -17.06 -12.54 -22.92
CA SER A 369 -18.34 -12.33 -22.22
C SER A 369 -19.49 -13.11 -22.86
N SER A 370 -20.55 -13.34 -22.06
CA SER A 370 -21.75 -14.04 -22.51
C SER A 370 -22.44 -13.39 -23.71
N ASP A 371 -22.30 -12.07 -23.87
CA ASP A 371 -22.82 -11.33 -25.01
C ASP A 371 -21.86 -11.29 -26.23
N GLY A 372 -20.69 -11.94 -26.13
CA GLY A 372 -19.70 -12.01 -27.19
C GLY A 372 -18.92 -10.70 -27.43
N ARG A 373 -19.18 -9.64 -26.66
CA ARG A 373 -18.69 -8.29 -26.98
C ARG A 373 -17.35 -7.95 -26.34
N THR A 374 -17.00 -8.59 -25.24
CA THR A 374 -15.79 -8.25 -24.48
C THR A 374 -14.91 -9.47 -24.30
N ASN A 375 -13.61 -9.26 -24.50
CA ASN A 375 -12.58 -10.26 -24.23
C ASN A 375 -11.77 -9.81 -23.03
N SER A 376 -11.53 -10.72 -22.10
CA SER A 376 -10.73 -10.45 -20.91
C SER A 376 -9.75 -11.56 -20.57
N GLN A 377 -8.60 -11.15 -20.04
CA GLN A 377 -7.56 -12.03 -19.52
C GLN A 377 -7.31 -11.68 -18.05
N PHE A 378 -6.78 -12.66 -17.30
CA PHE A 378 -6.58 -12.55 -15.86
C PHE A 378 -5.09 -12.58 -15.54
N LEU A 379 -4.64 -11.51 -14.90
CA LEU A 379 -3.30 -11.38 -14.35
C LEU A 379 -3.36 -11.24 -12.83
N LEU A 380 -2.35 -11.79 -12.17
CA LEU A 380 -2.02 -11.52 -10.77
C LEU A 380 -0.75 -10.68 -10.73
N LEU A 381 -0.73 -9.67 -9.87
CA LEU A 381 0.49 -8.96 -9.49
C LEU A 381 0.94 -9.48 -8.12
N CYS A 382 2.14 -10.05 -8.09
CA CYS A 382 2.65 -10.80 -6.97
C CYS A 382 3.96 -10.20 -6.47
N ARG A 383 4.15 -10.21 -5.16
CA ARG A 383 5.46 -9.97 -4.53
C ARG A 383 6.16 -11.31 -4.39
N VAL A 384 7.34 -11.43 -4.97
CA VAL A 384 8.05 -12.71 -5.13
C VAL A 384 9.44 -12.59 -4.53
N LEU A 385 9.78 -13.52 -3.63
CA LEU A 385 11.10 -13.66 -3.02
C LEU A 385 11.97 -14.58 -3.88
N CYS A 386 12.86 -13.99 -4.67
CA CYS A 386 13.73 -14.75 -5.56
C CYS A 386 14.97 -15.28 -4.84
N GLY A 387 15.44 -14.62 -3.77
CA GLY A 387 16.64 -15.00 -3.04
C GLY A 387 17.86 -15.13 -3.98
N GLN A 388 18.74 -16.08 -3.68
CA GLN A 388 19.81 -16.45 -4.59
C GLN A 388 19.27 -17.20 -5.83
N MET A 389 19.39 -16.57 -7.00
CA MET A 389 18.94 -17.12 -8.28
C MET A 389 19.98 -18.05 -8.94
N HIS A 390 19.49 -19.07 -9.64
CA HIS A 390 20.19 -19.78 -10.72
C HIS A 390 19.85 -19.11 -12.05
N TYR A 391 20.85 -18.80 -12.87
CA TYR A 391 20.64 -18.10 -14.14
C TYR A 391 20.78 -19.05 -15.32
N THR A 392 19.84 -18.98 -16.26
CA THR A 392 19.92 -19.69 -17.54
C THR A 392 19.57 -18.76 -18.70
N SER A 393 20.39 -18.81 -19.76
CA SER A 393 20.12 -18.13 -21.03
C SER A 393 19.60 -19.08 -22.11
N GLU A 394 19.38 -20.35 -21.77
CA GLU A 394 18.91 -21.34 -22.72
C GLU A 394 17.46 -21.10 -23.13
N ARG A 395 17.10 -21.53 -24.35
CA ARG A 395 15.70 -21.48 -24.80
C ARG A 395 14.83 -22.48 -24.01
N TYR A 396 15.42 -23.60 -23.60
CA TYR A 396 14.80 -24.67 -22.84
C TYR A 396 15.85 -25.27 -21.92
N ASP A 397 15.50 -25.44 -20.66
CA ASP A 397 16.34 -26.05 -19.63
C ASP A 397 15.41 -26.75 -18.61
N LEU A 398 14.93 -27.94 -18.97
CA LEU A 398 13.95 -28.67 -18.17
C LEU A 398 14.46 -29.03 -16.77
N ASP A 399 15.79 -29.07 -16.61
CA ASP A 399 16.46 -29.39 -15.35
C ASP A 399 16.82 -28.14 -14.55
N ALA A 400 16.52 -26.92 -15.02
CA ALA A 400 16.94 -25.68 -14.35
C ALA A 400 16.50 -25.63 -12.88
N VAL A 401 15.21 -25.91 -12.59
CA VAL A 401 14.70 -25.95 -11.20
C VAL A 401 15.41 -27.02 -10.37
N THR A 402 15.55 -28.24 -10.91
CA THR A 402 16.21 -29.34 -10.21
C THR A 402 17.68 -29.04 -9.92
N SER A 403 18.38 -28.43 -10.89
CA SER A 403 19.78 -28.03 -10.78
C SER A 403 19.97 -26.88 -9.80
N ALA A 404 19.09 -25.89 -9.85
CA ALA A 404 19.05 -24.78 -8.89
C ALA A 404 18.88 -25.30 -7.46
N HIS A 405 17.95 -26.23 -7.24
CA HIS A 405 17.72 -26.85 -5.94
C HIS A 405 18.95 -27.62 -5.44
N LYS A 406 19.61 -28.40 -6.30
CA LYS A 406 20.82 -29.19 -5.94
C LYS A 406 21.96 -28.32 -5.42
N VAL A 407 22.06 -27.08 -5.90
CA VAL A 407 23.15 -26.15 -5.52
C VAL A 407 22.69 -25.07 -4.55
N GLY A 408 21.57 -25.29 -3.85
CA GLY A 408 21.08 -24.42 -2.77
C GLY A 408 20.58 -23.06 -3.25
N LYS A 409 20.11 -22.94 -4.49
CA LYS A 409 19.45 -21.72 -5.00
C LYS A 409 17.98 -21.73 -4.61
N HIS A 410 17.34 -20.57 -4.71
CA HIS A 410 15.96 -20.35 -4.28
C HIS A 410 14.99 -20.14 -5.45
N SER A 411 15.52 -19.76 -6.62
CA SER A 411 14.72 -19.55 -7.82
C SER A 411 15.58 -19.73 -9.09
N VAL A 412 14.92 -19.86 -10.23
CA VAL A 412 15.55 -19.76 -11.56
C VAL A 412 15.18 -18.41 -12.17
N LEU A 413 16.19 -17.71 -12.67
CA LEU A 413 16.06 -16.56 -13.55
C LEU A 413 16.38 -17.01 -14.98
N ALA A 414 15.37 -17.03 -15.84
CA ALA A 414 15.53 -17.35 -17.24
C ALA A 414 15.48 -16.07 -18.08
N ASN A 415 16.51 -15.86 -18.90
CA ASN A 415 16.52 -14.83 -19.95
C ASN A 415 16.98 -15.46 -21.26
N PRO A 416 16.07 -16.14 -21.99
CA PRO A 416 16.41 -16.91 -23.18
C PRO A 416 17.14 -16.08 -24.23
N LEU A 417 18.29 -16.55 -24.69
CA LEU A 417 19.18 -15.84 -25.62
C LEU A 417 19.65 -14.45 -25.15
N ARG A 418 19.45 -14.11 -23.88
CA ARG A 418 19.66 -12.75 -23.35
C ARG A 418 18.80 -11.69 -24.06
N GLU A 419 17.71 -12.14 -24.69
CA GLU A 419 16.77 -11.35 -25.49
C GLU A 419 15.33 -11.57 -25.02
N GLY A 420 14.54 -10.50 -24.98
CA GLY A 420 13.14 -10.57 -24.58
C GLY A 420 12.92 -10.50 -23.07
N PRO A 421 11.71 -10.87 -22.59
CA PRO A 421 11.31 -10.67 -21.20
C PRO A 421 11.89 -11.76 -20.30
N ARG A 422 12.39 -11.35 -19.12
CA ARG A 422 12.86 -12.27 -18.09
C ARG A 422 11.70 -13.02 -17.46
N GLU A 423 11.91 -14.30 -17.22
CA GLU A 423 11.00 -15.18 -16.48
C GLU A 423 11.66 -15.61 -15.17
N VAL A 424 10.90 -15.63 -14.09
CA VAL A 424 11.33 -16.12 -12.77
C VAL A 424 10.50 -17.34 -12.42
N ILE A 425 11.17 -18.40 -11.99
CA ILE A 425 10.55 -19.66 -11.59
C ILE A 425 10.88 -19.93 -10.12
N ILE A 426 9.84 -20.08 -9.31
CA ILE A 426 9.92 -20.48 -7.91
C ILE A 426 9.21 -21.82 -7.70
N TRP A 427 9.53 -22.53 -6.63
CA TRP A 427 8.96 -23.87 -6.37
C TRP A 427 8.41 -24.03 -4.95
N HIS A 428 8.41 -22.96 -4.14
CA HIS A 428 7.61 -22.89 -2.91
C HIS A 428 6.52 -21.82 -3.03
N ALA A 429 5.26 -22.18 -2.76
CA ALA A 429 4.15 -21.23 -2.76
C ALA A 429 4.38 -20.06 -1.76
N MET A 430 5.04 -20.33 -0.64
CA MET A 430 5.41 -19.32 0.37
C MET A 430 6.37 -18.23 -0.16
N GLN A 431 7.03 -18.44 -1.30
CA GLN A 431 7.89 -17.42 -1.91
C GLN A 431 7.10 -16.31 -2.60
N ALA A 432 5.80 -16.48 -2.83
CA ALA A 432 4.97 -15.50 -3.50
C ALA A 432 3.77 -15.08 -2.63
N SER A 433 3.49 -13.78 -2.61
CA SER A 433 2.26 -13.23 -2.06
C SER A 433 1.50 -12.48 -3.15
N CYS A 434 0.24 -12.83 -3.36
CA CYS A 434 -0.63 -12.12 -4.30
C CYS A 434 -1.14 -10.83 -3.67
N TYR A 435 -0.76 -9.68 -4.22
CA TYR A 435 -1.25 -8.37 -3.76
C TYR A 435 -2.58 -7.99 -4.43
N TYR A 436 -2.72 -8.37 -5.70
CA TYR A 436 -3.89 -8.05 -6.51
C TYR A 436 -4.35 -9.26 -7.30
N SER A 437 -5.66 -9.50 -7.27
CA SER A 437 -6.34 -10.44 -8.15
C SER A 437 -7.13 -9.70 -9.22
N SER A 438 -7.26 -10.35 -10.38
CA SER A 438 -8.07 -9.92 -11.51
C SER A 438 -7.80 -8.49 -11.97
N MET A 439 -6.58 -8.19 -12.42
CA MET A 439 -6.45 -7.15 -13.45
C MET A 439 -7.08 -7.69 -14.71
N GLU A 440 -8.39 -7.49 -14.84
CA GLU A 440 -9.13 -7.89 -16.02
C GLU A 440 -8.72 -6.92 -17.12
N THR A 441 -7.99 -7.39 -18.13
CA THR A 441 -7.49 -6.53 -19.22
C THR A 441 -8.42 -6.65 -20.43
N LEU A 442 -8.97 -5.55 -20.95
CA LEU A 442 -9.92 -5.58 -22.09
C LEU A 442 -9.17 -5.75 -23.41
N LEU A 443 -9.23 -6.92 -24.02
CA LEU A 443 -8.70 -7.12 -25.37
C LEU A 443 -9.58 -6.38 -26.38
N ILE A 444 -9.23 -5.14 -26.75
CA ILE A 444 -9.83 -4.47 -27.91
C ILE A 444 -9.13 -5.01 -29.14
N ARG A 445 -9.49 -6.22 -29.57
CA ARG A 445 -9.22 -6.62 -30.95
C ARG A 445 -10.06 -5.72 -31.84
N ASN A 446 -9.44 -4.69 -32.41
CA ASN A 446 -9.90 -4.20 -33.71
C ASN A 446 -9.88 -5.41 -34.64
N LEU A 447 -11.07 -5.90 -35.02
CA LEU A 447 -11.24 -6.91 -36.06
C LEU A 447 -10.81 -6.32 -37.40
N GLY A 448 -9.50 -6.21 -37.60
CA GLY A 448 -8.86 -5.84 -38.85
C GLY A 448 -8.81 -7.05 -39.77
N ARG A 449 -9.90 -7.23 -40.53
CA ARG A 449 -10.06 -7.99 -41.78
C ARG A 449 -8.85 -8.80 -42.25
N PHE A 450 -8.98 -10.13 -42.23
CA PHE A 450 -8.51 -10.94 -43.36
C PHE A 450 -9.38 -10.57 -44.57
N GLN A 451 -8.79 -9.98 -45.60
CA GLN A 451 -9.37 -9.97 -46.95
C GLN A 451 -8.30 -10.52 -47.91
N SER A 452 -8.51 -11.77 -48.33
CA SER A 452 -8.15 -12.16 -49.69
C SER A 452 -9.31 -11.76 -50.62
N ILE A 453 -8.95 -11.54 -51.90
CA ILE A 453 -9.79 -11.42 -53.10
C ILE A 453 -10.04 -9.98 -53.64
N SER A 454 -9.29 -9.71 -54.71
CA SER A 454 -9.50 -8.86 -55.91
C SER A 454 -10.55 -7.72 -55.95
N ARG A 455 -10.01 -6.51 -56.13
CA ARG A 455 -10.33 -5.42 -57.11
C ARG A 455 -11.78 -4.88 -57.29
N PRO A 456 -11.96 -3.64 -57.80
CA PRO A 456 -12.58 -2.55 -57.03
C PRO A 456 -13.89 -2.02 -57.64
N GLN A 457 -14.68 -1.28 -56.85
CA GLN A 457 -15.51 -0.18 -57.37
C GLN A 457 -15.99 0.78 -56.26
N SER A 458 -15.59 2.05 -56.44
CA SER A 458 -16.33 3.30 -56.22
C SER A 458 -17.21 3.55 -54.97
N ASN A 459 -16.89 4.68 -54.33
CA ASN A 459 -17.81 5.75 -53.91
C ASN A 459 -18.65 5.59 -52.61
N ILE A 460 -18.20 6.30 -51.56
CA ILE A 460 -18.89 7.44 -50.88
C ILE A 460 -18.67 7.46 -49.35
N ILE A 461 -18.15 8.60 -48.90
CA ILE A 461 -18.00 9.08 -47.52
C ILE A 461 -19.30 9.79 -47.10
N LEU A 462 -19.63 9.83 -45.80
CA LEU A 462 -20.09 10.98 -44.98
C LEU A 462 -20.60 10.42 -43.63
N ILE A 463 -19.94 10.57 -42.47
CA ILE A 463 -19.64 11.76 -41.63
C ILE A 463 -20.89 12.54 -41.22
N GLY A 464 -21.16 12.55 -39.91
CA GLY A 464 -22.08 13.49 -39.27
C GLY A 464 -21.42 14.14 -38.05
N THR A 465 -21.01 15.39 -38.18
CA THR A 465 -21.00 16.39 -37.10
C THR A 465 -21.54 17.71 -37.67
N PRO A 466 -22.37 18.48 -36.93
CA PRO A 466 -22.88 19.79 -37.35
C PRO A 466 -21.88 20.89 -36.91
N PRO A 467 -21.84 22.11 -37.51
CA PRO A 467 -22.82 23.15 -37.12
C PRO A 467 -23.07 24.35 -38.11
N ARG A 468 -24.08 25.15 -37.73
CA ARG A 468 -24.27 26.63 -37.87
C ARG A 468 -24.65 27.31 -39.21
N GLN A 469 -25.86 27.88 -39.16
CA GLN A 469 -26.31 29.26 -39.48
C GLN A 469 -25.90 29.95 -40.80
N GLY A 470 -26.92 30.38 -41.57
CA GLY A 470 -26.81 31.44 -42.59
C GLY A 470 -27.87 31.38 -43.70
N THR A 471 -28.89 32.22 -43.58
CA THR A 471 -30.03 32.57 -44.48
C THR A 471 -29.68 32.98 -45.93
N PRO A 472 -30.64 33.34 -46.84
CA PRO A 472 -31.96 32.76 -47.18
C PRO A 472 -32.26 32.73 -48.73
N ASN A 473 -33.48 32.26 -49.07
CA ASN A 473 -34.30 32.53 -50.27
C ASN A 473 -33.95 31.86 -51.62
N PHE A 474 -34.88 31.06 -52.16
CA PHE A 474 -35.84 31.50 -53.21
C PHE A 474 -36.87 30.40 -53.57
N ARG A 475 -38.15 30.75 -53.40
CA ARG A 475 -39.35 30.44 -54.22
C ARG A 475 -39.36 29.18 -55.12
N LYS A 476 -40.32 28.26 -54.91
CA LYS A 476 -41.66 28.18 -55.57
C LYS A 476 -42.35 26.83 -55.27
N ALA A 477 -43.60 26.93 -54.83
CA ALA A 477 -44.58 25.84 -54.71
C ALA A 477 -45.25 25.56 -56.08
N PRO A 478 -46.39 24.83 -56.17
CA PRO A 478 -46.79 23.54 -55.59
C PRO A 478 -47.34 22.58 -56.68
N ARG A 479 -47.77 21.35 -56.32
CA ARG A 479 -49.13 20.84 -56.63
C ARG A 479 -49.41 19.41 -56.10
N THR A 480 -50.47 19.33 -55.29
CA THR A 480 -51.59 18.34 -55.27
C THR A 480 -51.24 16.85 -55.40
N SER A 481 -51.36 16.06 -54.32
CA SER A 481 -52.58 15.39 -53.81
C SER A 481 -53.14 14.31 -54.73
N GLN A 482 -53.15 13.06 -54.26
CA GLN A 482 -54.38 12.24 -54.15
C GLN A 482 -54.10 10.89 -53.47
N PHE A 483 -54.93 10.64 -52.45
CA PHE A 483 -55.28 9.40 -51.73
C PHE A 483 -54.23 8.68 -50.87
#